data_AF-A0A523E8W9-F1
#
_entry.id   AF-A0A523E8W9-F1
#
_cell.length_a   1.000
_cell.length_b   1.000
_cell.length_c   1.000
_cell.angle_alpha   90.00
_cell.angle_beta   90.00
_cell.angle_gamma   90.00
#
_symmetry.space_group_name_H-M   'P 1'
#
loop_
_entity.id
_entity.type
_entity.pdbx_description
1 polymer ?
#
loop_
_entity_poly.entity_id
_entity_poly.type
_entity_poly.pdbx_seq_one_letter_code
_entity_poly.pdbx_strand_id
1 'polypeptide(L)'
;MTETKRRRVIIIGSGPAGYTAAIYAARAELEPLVIAGSGADPKIGIPGGQLMLTTDVENYPGFPEGVTGPDMMDLFRKQAERFGTEIVYADATSVDLSERPFRVET
;
A
#
# COMPACT_ATOMS: atom_id res chain seq x y z
N MET A 1 13.52 -5.74 21.29
CA MET A 1 14.13 -4.45 20.90
C MET A 1 13.39 -3.97 19.67
N THR A 2 12.92 -2.73 19.66
CA THR A 2 12.27 -2.11 18.50
C THR A 2 13.33 -1.80 17.43
N GLU A 3 13.24 -2.45 16.28
CA GLU A 3 14.13 -2.18 15.15
C GLU A 3 13.69 -0.89 14.45
N THR A 4 14.55 0.13 14.45
CA THR A 4 14.27 1.39 13.76
C THR A 4 14.99 1.38 12.40
N LYS A 5 14.22 1.32 11.31
CA LYS A 5 14.77 1.32 9.95
C LYS A 5 14.37 2.59 9.21
N ARG A 6 15.36 3.36 8.75
CA ARG A 6 15.11 4.60 7.98
C ARG A 6 14.58 4.25 6.58
N ARG A 7 13.62 5.03 6.09
CA ARG A 7 13.12 4.98 4.70
C ARG A 7 13.13 6.39 4.10
N ARG A 8 13.29 6.47 2.78
CA ARG A 8 13.15 7.74 2.05
C ARG A 8 11.69 8.13 1.91
N VAL A 9 10.82 7.13 1.69
CA VAL A 9 9.37 7.28 1.56
C VAL A 9 8.68 6.12 2.28
N ILE A 10 7.69 6.44 3.11
CA ILE A 10 6.74 5.48 3.69
C ILE A 10 5.36 5.85 3.18
N ILE A 11 4.63 4.85 2.69
CA ILE A 11 3.25 4.97 2.22
C ILE A 11 2.39 4.14 3.19
N ILE A 12 1.47 4.81 3.88
CA ILE A 12 0.53 4.14 4.79
C ILE A 12 -0.76 3.90 4.02
N GLY A 13 -1.11 2.63 3.81
CA GLY A 13 -2.29 2.20 3.06
C GLY A 13 -1.95 1.53 1.72
N SER A 14 -2.73 0.50 1.39
CA SER A 14 -2.51 -0.41 0.26
C SER A 14 -3.67 -0.46 -0.74
N GLY A 15 -4.52 0.57 -0.77
CA GLY A 15 -5.53 0.72 -1.82
C GLY A 15 -4.91 1.17 -3.16
N PRO A 16 -5.76 1.46 -4.18
CA PRO A 16 -5.30 1.97 -5.48
C PRO A 16 -4.35 3.17 -5.38
N ALA A 17 -4.65 4.12 -4.50
CA ALA A 17 -3.81 5.30 -4.29
C ALA A 17 -2.42 4.95 -3.74
N GLY A 18 -2.37 4.08 -2.72
CA GLY A 18 -1.11 3.66 -2.09
C GLY A 18 -0.20 2.92 -3.05
N TYR A 19 -0.74 1.94 -3.78
CA TYR A 19 0.05 1.21 -4.77
C TYR A 19 0.45 2.09 -5.97
N THR A 20 -0.41 3.01 -6.42
CA THR A 20 -0.01 3.96 -7.48
C THR A 20 1.14 4.84 -7.02
N ALA A 21 1.08 5.39 -5.80
CA ALA A 21 2.18 6.18 -5.24
C ALA A 21 3.47 5.36 -5.12
N ALA A 22 3.36 4.10 -4.69
CA ALA A 22 4.49 3.18 -4.57
C ALA A 22 5.14 2.87 -5.92
N ILE A 23 4.33 2.60 -6.95
CA ILE A 23 4.82 2.37 -8.32
C ILE A 23 5.68 3.55 -8.79
N TYR A 24 5.22 4.77 -8.60
CA TYR A 24 5.97 5.96 -9.03
C TYR A 24 7.20 6.21 -8.17
N ALA A 25 7.11 6.09 -6.84
CA ALA A 25 8.25 6.25 -5.94
C ALA A 25 9.34 5.21 -6.20
N ALA A 26 8.96 3.95 -6.44
CA ALA A 26 9.88 2.86 -6.75
C ALA A 26 10.57 3.08 -8.10
N ARG A 27 9.82 3.51 -9.13
CA ARG A 27 10.39 3.88 -10.44
C ARG A 27 11.33 5.08 -10.39
N ALA A 28 11.16 5.97 -9.41
CA ALA A 28 12.08 7.06 -9.12
C ALA A 28 13.26 6.64 -8.23
N GLU A 29 13.48 5.33 -8.08
CA GLU A 29 14.54 4.73 -7.28
C GLU A 29 14.53 5.22 -5.82
N LEU A 30 13.34 5.43 -5.22
CA LEU A 30 13.22 5.89 -3.82
C LEU A 30 13.09 4.75 -2.79
N GLU A 31 13.03 3.49 -3.23
CA GLU A 31 12.86 2.31 -2.37
C GLU A 31 11.70 2.49 -1.36
N PRO A 32 10.46 2.71 -1.82
CA PRO A 32 9.33 2.98 -0.93
C PRO A 32 8.96 1.76 -0.09
N LEU A 33 8.57 2.00 1.15
CA LEU A 33 7.90 1.04 2.01
C LEU A 33 6.40 1.31 2.03
N VAL A 34 5.58 0.32 1.69
CA VAL A 34 4.13 0.34 1.89
C VAL A 34 3.78 -0.41 3.17
N ILE A 35 3.09 0.25 4.10
CA ILE A 35 2.46 -0.38 5.26
C ILE A 35 1.01 -0.69 4.86
N ALA A 36 0.74 -1.96 4.61
CA ALA A 36 -0.47 -2.38 3.90
C ALA A 36 -1.71 -2.55 4.78
N GLY A 37 -1.56 -2.50 6.09
CA GLY A 37 -2.54 -3.03 7.04
C GLY A 37 -2.25 -4.48 7.37
N SER A 38 -2.60 -4.91 8.58
CA SER A 38 -2.44 -6.31 9.02
C SER A 38 -3.58 -7.20 8.54
N GLY A 39 -4.76 -6.62 8.28
CA GLY A 39 -6.00 -7.36 8.06
C GLY A 39 -6.63 -7.92 9.34
N ALA A 40 -6.04 -7.69 10.52
CA ALA A 40 -6.56 -8.20 11.79
C ALA A 40 -7.82 -7.44 12.25
N ASP A 41 -7.88 -6.13 12.04
CA ASP A 41 -9.08 -5.33 12.22
C ASP A 41 -9.52 -4.75 10.85
N PRO A 42 -10.64 -5.22 10.28
CA PRO A 42 -11.19 -4.72 9.02
C PRO A 42 -11.51 -3.22 9.04
N LYS A 43 -11.62 -2.60 10.21
CA LYS A 43 -11.83 -1.15 10.38
C LYS A 43 -10.53 -0.35 10.34
N ILE A 44 -9.39 -0.98 10.66
CA ILE A 44 -8.07 -0.32 10.69
C ILE A 44 -7.42 -0.42 9.31
N GLY A 45 -7.39 -1.60 8.71
CA GLY A 45 -6.75 -1.78 7.41
C GLY A 45 -6.97 -3.15 6.81
N ILE A 46 -7.57 -3.18 5.62
CA ILE A 46 -7.62 -4.38 4.77
C ILE A 46 -6.53 -4.22 3.71
N PRO A 47 -5.56 -5.14 3.61
CA PRO A 47 -4.59 -5.12 2.52
C PRO A 47 -5.28 -5.13 1.16
N GLY A 48 -5.06 -4.11 0.33
CA GLY A 48 -5.80 -3.90 -0.92
C GLY A 48 -6.96 -2.90 -0.82
N GLY A 49 -7.34 -2.49 0.39
CA GLY A 49 -8.41 -1.52 0.64
C GLY A 49 -9.81 -2.04 0.29
N GLN A 50 -10.73 -1.11 0.06
CA GLN A 50 -12.16 -1.41 -0.11
C GLN A 50 -12.47 -2.28 -1.35
N LEU A 51 -11.60 -2.29 -2.37
CA LEU A 51 -11.78 -3.14 -3.55
C LEU A 51 -11.70 -4.63 -3.21
N MET A 52 -11.11 -5.01 -2.06
CA MET A 52 -11.15 -6.39 -1.59
C MET A 52 -12.54 -6.87 -1.17
N LEU A 53 -13.49 -5.95 -0.98
CA LEU A 53 -14.84 -6.22 -0.48
C LEU A 53 -15.91 -6.24 -1.58
N THR A 54 -15.54 -5.91 -2.81
CA THR A 54 -16.45 -5.95 -3.97
C THR A 54 -16.10 -7.12 -4.89
N THR A 55 -17.10 -7.60 -5.64
CA THR A 55 -16.87 -8.59 -6.70
C THR A 55 -16.37 -7.89 -7.94
N ASP A 56 -17.23 -7.12 -8.60
CA ASP A 56 -16.98 -6.64 -9.97
C ASP A 56 -16.62 -5.15 -9.99
N VAL A 57 -15.63 -4.81 -10.80
CA VAL A 57 -15.20 -3.44 -11.08
C VAL A 57 -15.30 -3.20 -12.58
N GLU A 58 -16.34 -2.47 -12.98
CA GLU A 58 -16.70 -2.22 -14.38
C GLU A 58 -16.28 -0.82 -14.88
N ASN A 59 -15.80 0.03 -13.97
CA ASN A 59 -15.62 1.45 -14.21
C ASN A 59 -14.17 1.93 -14.03
N TYR A 60 -13.22 1.00 -13.89
CA TYR A 60 -11.80 1.35 -13.88
C TYR A 60 -11.19 1.22 -15.28
N PRO A 61 -10.64 2.31 -15.85
CA PRO A 61 -10.13 2.29 -17.22
C PRO A 61 -8.97 1.30 -17.37
N GLY A 62 -8.97 0.56 -18.48
CA GLY A 62 -7.98 -0.49 -18.76
C GLY A 62 -8.54 -1.93 -18.62
N PHE A 63 -9.74 -2.09 -18.08
CA PHE A 63 -10.46 -3.37 -17.97
C PHE A 63 -11.77 -3.31 -18.78
N PRO A 64 -11.73 -3.47 -20.11
CA PRO A 64 -12.92 -3.34 -20.96
C PRO A 64 -13.99 -4.41 -20.73
N GLU A 65 -13.61 -5.56 -20.19
CA GLU A 65 -14.50 -6.68 -19.83
C GLU A 65 -14.75 -6.75 -18.31
N GLY A 66 -14.46 -5.67 -17.59
CA GLY A 66 -14.44 -5.66 -16.13
C GLY A 66 -13.27 -6.45 -15.53
N VAL A 67 -13.17 -6.42 -14.20
CA VAL A 67 -12.20 -7.18 -13.40
C VAL A 67 -12.74 -7.37 -11.99
N THR A 68 -12.32 -8.42 -11.29
CA THR A 68 -12.69 -8.52 -9.88
C THR A 68 -11.90 -7.53 -9.02
N GLY A 69 -12.50 -7.03 -7.95
CA GLY A 69 -11.81 -6.13 -7.01
C GLY A 69 -10.50 -6.72 -6.45
N PRO A 70 -10.49 -7.97 -5.95
CA PRO A 70 -9.27 -8.65 -5.52
C PRO A 70 -8.22 -8.83 -6.61
N ASP A 71 -8.60 -9.24 -7.83
CA ASP A 71 -7.64 -9.42 -8.93
C ASP A 71 -7.00 -8.09 -9.33
N MET A 72 -7.80 -7.02 -9.37
CA MET A 72 -7.30 -5.68 -9.66
C MET A 72 -6.28 -5.21 -8.61
N MET A 73 -6.55 -5.44 -7.33
CA MET A 73 -5.61 -5.08 -6.25
C MET A 73 -4.34 -5.93 -6.27
N ASP A 74 -4.43 -7.20 -6.65
CA ASP A 74 -3.26 -8.06 -6.84
C ASP A 74 -2.38 -7.59 -8.00
N LEU A 75 -2.98 -7.14 -9.12
CA LEU A 75 -2.24 -6.53 -10.22
C LEU A 75 -1.48 -5.28 -9.78
N PHE A 76 -2.10 -4.42 -8.97
CA PHE A 76 -1.46 -3.21 -8.46
C PHE A 76 -0.31 -3.52 -7.50
N ARG A 77 -0.52 -4.46 -6.58
CA ARG A 77 0.52 -4.96 -5.66
C ARG A 77 1.71 -5.52 -6.42
N LYS A 78 1.47 -6.42 -7.38
CA LYS A 78 2.50 -7.03 -8.23
C LYS A 78 3.28 -5.98 -9.03
N GLN A 79 2.61 -4.94 -9.53
CA GLN A 79 3.28 -3.87 -10.25
C GLN A 79 4.18 -3.03 -9.33
N ALA A 80 3.74 -2.74 -8.10
CA ALA A 80 4.56 -2.04 -7.11
C ALA A 80 5.81 -2.85 -6.71
N GLU A 81 5.63 -4.13 -6.39
CA GLU A 81 6.72 -5.06 -6.05
C GLU A 81 7.72 -5.23 -7.20
N ARG A 82 7.24 -5.32 -8.44
CA ARG A 82 8.08 -5.43 -9.65
C ARG A 82 9.09 -4.29 -9.77
N PHE A 83 8.75 -3.08 -9.32
CA PHE A 83 9.66 -1.93 -9.34
C PHE A 83 10.50 -1.77 -8.08
N GLY A 84 10.41 -2.71 -7.12
CA GLY A 84 11.21 -2.70 -5.90
C GLY A 84 10.54 -2.04 -4.69
N THR A 85 9.21 -1.93 -4.68
CA THR A 85 8.47 -1.54 -3.47
C THR A 85 8.56 -2.65 -2.42
N GLU A 86 8.93 -2.31 -1.18
CA GLU A 86 8.79 -3.21 -0.03
C GLU A 86 7.38 -3.09 0.54
N ILE A 87 6.71 -4.21 0.79
CA ILE A 87 5.36 -4.23 1.36
C ILE A 87 5.41 -4.96 2.70
N VAL A 88 4.91 -4.32 3.75
CA VAL A 88 4.77 -4.89 5.08
C VAL A 88 3.30 -4.96 5.45
N TYR A 89 2.88 -6.14 5.90
CA TYR A 89 1.53 -6.40 6.39
C TYR A 89 1.46 -6.17 7.89
N ALA A 90 1.38 -4.89 8.26
CA ALA A 90 1.21 -4.42 9.63
C ALA A 90 0.31 -3.18 9.62
N ASP A 91 -0.25 -2.83 10.77
CA ASP A 91 -1.04 -1.60 10.92
C ASP A 91 -0.12 -0.47 11.37
N ALA A 92 -0.21 0.71 10.75
CA ALA A 92 0.46 1.89 11.30
C ALA A 92 -0.34 2.37 12.53
N THR A 93 0.21 2.17 13.73
CA THR A 93 -0.48 2.42 15.00
C THR A 93 -0.30 3.85 15.49
N SER A 94 0.81 4.50 15.15
CA SER A 94 1.06 5.90 15.48
C SER A 94 1.94 6.60 14.45
N VAL A 95 1.79 7.93 14.34
CA VAL A 95 2.65 8.79 13.53
C VAL A 95 3.05 10.03 14.31
N ASP A 96 4.34 10.37 14.28
CA ASP A 96 4.87 11.62 14.81
C ASP A 96 5.41 12.46 13.66
N LEU A 97 4.73 13.60 13.45
CA LEU A 97 5.01 14.56 12.38
C LEU A 97 5.63 15.87 12.90
N SER A 98 5.92 15.96 14.21
CA SER A 98 6.42 17.18 14.84
C SER A 98 7.84 17.54 14.41
N GLU A 99 8.66 16.53 14.09
CA GLU A 99 10.06 16.69 13.67
C GLU A 99 10.39 15.80 12.47
N ARG A 100 11.45 16.17 11.72
CA ARG A 100 11.97 15.37 10.60
C ARG A 100 13.28 14.67 10.98
N PRO A 101 13.50 13.41 10.55
CA PRO A 101 12.57 12.56 9.79
C PRO A 101 11.35 12.14 10.61
N PHE A 102 10.18 12.10 9.96
CA PHE A 102 8.93 11.66 10.59
C PHE A 102 9.06 10.22 11.11
N ARG A 103 8.31 9.89 12.16
CA ARG A 103 8.31 8.55 12.76
C ARG A 103 6.94 7.88 12.57
N VAL A 104 6.97 6.58 12.30
CA VAL A 104 5.80 5.74 12.14
C VAL A 104 6.03 4.47 12.97
N GLU A 105 5.06 4.11 13.80
CA GLU A 105 5.05 2.85 14.55
C GLU A 105 4.09 1.87 13.89
N THR A 106 4.47 0.59 13.87
CA THR A 106 3.70 -0.52 13.29
C THR A 106 3.57 -1.67 14.27
#